data_AF-A0A3S4FYN9-F1
#
_entry.id   AF-A0A3S4FYN9-F1
#
_cell.length_a   1.000
_cell.length_b   1.000
_cell.length_c   1.000
_cell.angle_alpha   90.00
_cell.angle_beta   90.00
_cell.angle_gamma   90.00
#
_symmetry.space_group_name_H-M   'P 1'
#
loop_
_entity.id
_entity.type
_entity.pdbx_description
1 polymer ?
#
loop_
_entity_poly.entity_id
_entity_poly.type
_entity_poly.pdbx_seq_one_letter_code
_entity_poly.pdbx_strand_id
1 'polypeptide(L)'
;MHYNPWDFQIIWPQNSVDLLKFIEHNPRICGVIFDWDEYSLDLCSEINQLNEYLPLYAFINTNSTLDVSVHDMRMALWFFEYALGLAEDIATRIHQYTNEYLDNITPPFTKALFTYAKEGKYTFCTPGHMAGTAYQKSPPGCLFYDFLAAIP
;
A
#
# COMPACT_ATOMS: atom_id res chain seq x y z
N MET A 1 -12.25 -15.22 13.86
CA MET A 1 -11.49 -15.11 12.60
C MET A 1 -11.75 -13.73 12.06
N HIS A 2 -10.77 -12.82 12.11
CA HIS A 2 -10.93 -11.50 11.51
C HIS A 2 -10.92 -11.66 9.99
N TYR A 3 -12.01 -11.24 9.34
CA TYR A 3 -12.15 -11.28 7.88
C TYR A 3 -11.20 -10.23 7.29
N ASN A 4 -10.24 -10.68 6.48
CA ASN A 4 -9.29 -9.82 5.78
C ASN A 4 -9.37 -10.12 4.28
N PRO A 5 -10.33 -9.50 3.56
CA PRO A 5 -10.55 -9.79 2.16
C PRO A 5 -9.45 -9.27 1.23
N TRP A 6 -8.57 -8.40 1.74
CA TRP A 6 -7.56 -7.69 0.96
C TRP A 6 -6.12 -8.10 1.30
N ASP A 7 -5.94 -9.19 2.08
CA ASP A 7 -4.64 -9.75 2.48
C ASP A 7 -3.67 -8.75 3.14
N PHE A 8 -4.18 -7.70 3.80
CA PHE A 8 -3.34 -6.78 4.57
C PHE A 8 -2.71 -7.45 5.79
N GLN A 9 -1.41 -7.26 5.99
CA GLN A 9 -0.78 -7.60 7.25
C GLN A 9 -0.87 -6.42 8.23
N ILE A 10 -1.53 -6.64 9.37
CA ILE A 10 -1.66 -5.61 10.41
C ILE A 10 -0.47 -5.69 11.38
N ILE A 11 0.14 -4.54 11.68
CA ILE A 11 1.21 -4.38 12.66
C ILE A 11 0.71 -3.41 13.73
N TRP A 12 0.94 -3.75 15.00
CA TRP A 12 0.54 -2.95 16.16
C TRP A 12 1.76 -2.35 16.84
N PRO A 13 2.17 -1.12 16.50
CA PRO A 13 3.26 -0.43 17.18
C PRO A 13 2.89 -0.13 18.64
N GLN A 14 3.87 -0.10 19.53
CA GLN A 14 3.63 0.17 20.96
C GLN A 14 3.37 1.64 21.26
N ASN A 15 3.91 2.55 20.45
CA ASN A 15 3.79 4.01 20.57
C ASN A 15 4.24 4.69 19.26
N SER A 16 4.20 6.02 19.22
CA SER A 16 4.64 6.82 18.07
C SER A 16 6.10 6.58 17.67
N VAL A 17 7.01 6.48 18.64
CA VAL A 17 8.44 6.23 18.37
C VAL A 17 8.66 4.87 17.70
N ASP A 18 7.93 3.85 18.14
CA ASP A 18 7.96 2.51 17.55
C ASP A 18 7.37 2.51 16.13
N LEU A 19 6.24 3.20 15.94
CA LEU A 19 5.62 3.40 14.61
C LEU A 19 6.59 4.05 13.61
N LEU A 20 7.27 5.13 14.01
CA LEU A 20 8.22 5.82 13.13
C LEU A 20 9.38 4.91 12.73
N LYS A 21 9.90 4.10 13.67
CA LYS A 21 10.93 3.11 13.36
C LYS A 21 10.44 2.05 12.38
N PHE A 22 9.20 1.59 12.53
CA PHE A 22 8.59 0.68 11.56
C PHE A 22 8.53 1.30 10.17
N ILE A 23 8.07 2.54 10.05
CA ILE A 23 7.97 3.25 8.76
C ILE A 23 9.37 3.42 8.14
N GLU A 24 10.35 3.84 8.93
CA GLU A 24 11.73 4.07 8.48
C GLU A 24 12.41 2.79 7.97
N HIS A 25 12.17 1.65 8.64
CA HIS A 25 12.88 0.39 8.35
C HIS A 25 12.08 -0.59 7.48
N ASN A 26 10.80 -0.32 7.22
CA ASN A 26 9.94 -1.20 6.44
C ASN A 26 9.20 -0.41 5.33
N PRO A 27 9.77 -0.36 4.10
CA PRO A 27 9.13 0.34 2.98
C PRO A 27 7.86 -0.35 2.46
N ARG A 28 7.48 -1.52 3.00
CA ARG A 28 6.22 -2.20 2.67
C ARG A 28 5.03 -1.65 3.48
N ILE A 29 5.26 -0.79 4.46
CA ILE A 29 4.18 -0.10 5.16
C ILE A 29 3.53 0.87 4.19
N CYS A 30 2.24 0.67 3.96
CA CYS A 30 1.47 1.36 2.92
C CYS A 30 0.29 2.17 3.48
N GLY A 31 0.17 2.27 4.80
CA GLY A 31 -0.78 3.16 5.46
C GLY A 31 -0.69 3.06 6.99
N VAL A 32 -1.20 4.09 7.66
CA VAL A 32 -1.25 4.17 9.13
C VAL A 32 -2.68 4.47 9.56
N ILE A 33 -3.19 3.71 10.53
CA ILE A 33 -4.50 3.94 11.13
C ILE A 33 -4.28 4.44 12.56
N PHE A 34 -4.95 5.53 12.95
CA PHE A 34 -4.84 6.10 14.29
C PHE A 34 -6.09 6.89 14.68
N ASP A 35 -6.25 7.13 15.98
CA ASP A 35 -7.27 8.02 16.52
C ASP A 35 -6.80 9.48 16.44
N TRP A 36 -7.61 10.34 15.82
CA TRP A 36 -7.28 11.75 15.58
C TRP A 36 -7.19 12.56 16.86
N ASP A 37 -7.96 12.21 17.89
CA ASP A 37 -7.98 12.95 19.15
C ASP A 37 -6.82 12.52 20.07
N GLU A 38 -6.34 11.27 19.93
CA GLU A 38 -5.21 10.74 20.72
C GLU A 38 -3.84 11.19 20.22
N TYR A 39 -3.65 11.25 18.90
CA TYR A 39 -2.35 11.58 18.31
C TYR A 39 -2.32 12.99 17.73
N SER A 40 -1.26 13.75 18.04
CA SER A 40 -1.12 15.14 17.62
C SER A 40 -0.72 15.29 16.15
N LEU A 41 -0.85 16.52 15.65
CA LEU A 41 -0.29 16.96 14.38
C LEU A 41 1.22 16.72 14.25
N ASP A 42 1.94 16.63 15.37
CA ASP A 42 3.38 16.36 15.37
C ASP A 42 3.67 14.99 14.76
N LEU A 43 2.87 13.97 15.09
CA LEU A 43 3.02 12.64 14.51
C LEU A 43 2.82 12.67 12.99
N CYS A 44 1.81 13.41 12.53
CA CYS A 44 1.53 13.56 11.10
C CYS A 44 2.72 14.23 10.38
N SER A 45 3.30 15.27 10.98
CA SER A 45 4.50 15.96 10.48
C SER A 45 5.71 15.04 10.42
N GLU A 46 5.96 14.26 11.48
CA GLU A 46 7.07 13.29 11.53
C GLU A 46 6.93 12.19 10.48
N ILE A 47 5.71 11.68 10.26
CA ILE A 47 5.45 10.69 9.21
C ILE A 47 5.65 11.32 7.81
N ASN A 48 5.17 12.54 7.59
CA ASN A 48 5.29 13.26 6.33
C ASN A 48 6.78 13.50 5.96
N GLN A 49 7.64 13.74 6.95
CA GLN A 49 9.10 13.86 6.73
C GLN A 49 9.74 12.55 6.25
N LEU A 50 9.19 11.40 6.64
CA LEU A 50 9.67 10.09 6.19
C LEU A 50 9.08 9.71 4.82
N ASN A 51 7.79 9.97 4.60
CA ASN A 51 7.09 9.62 3.37
C ASN A 51 5.87 10.53 3.16
N GLU A 52 6.01 11.52 2.26
CA GLU A 52 4.99 12.54 1.99
C GLU A 52 3.70 11.98 1.38
N TYR A 53 3.77 10.80 0.75
CA TYR A 53 2.64 10.18 0.07
C TYR A 53 1.95 9.11 0.91
N LEU A 54 2.50 8.74 2.08
CA LEU A 54 1.96 7.65 2.90
C LEU A 54 0.52 7.96 3.35
N PRO A 55 -0.47 7.12 3.01
CA PRO A 55 -1.84 7.32 3.45
C PRO A 55 -1.99 7.27 4.97
N LEU A 56 -2.63 8.29 5.52
CA LEU A 56 -2.98 8.41 6.92
C LEU A 56 -4.49 8.27 7.08
N TYR A 57 -4.94 7.27 7.82
CA TYR A 57 -6.35 6.96 8.06
C TYR A 57 -6.72 7.34 9.50
N ALA A 58 -7.20 8.56 9.67
CA ALA A 58 -7.53 9.13 10.97
C ALA A 58 -8.99 8.85 11.33
N PHE A 59 -9.22 8.28 12.50
CA PHE A 59 -10.57 8.11 13.03
C PHE A 59 -10.95 9.29 13.91
N ILE A 60 -12.13 9.87 13.66
CA ILE A 60 -12.64 11.06 14.35
C ILE A 60 -13.91 10.73 15.15
N ASN A 61 -14.10 11.50 16.22
CA ASN A 61 -15.33 11.54 17.00
C ASN A 61 -16.16 12.77 16.63
N THR A 62 -17.42 12.81 17.08
CA THR A 62 -18.35 13.93 16.78
C THR A 62 -17.88 15.31 17.26
N ASN A 63 -16.93 15.35 18.19
CA ASN A 63 -16.38 16.58 18.77
C ASN A 63 -14.93 16.87 18.33
N SER A 64 -14.38 16.08 17.41
CA SER A 64 -13.01 16.28 16.92
C SER A 64 -12.88 17.62 16.21
N THR A 65 -11.87 18.40 16.59
CA THR A 65 -11.56 19.67 15.92
C THR A 65 -10.57 19.43 14.79
N LEU A 66 -10.92 19.86 13.58
CA LEU A 66 -9.99 19.91 12.45
C LEU A 66 -9.21 21.23 12.52
N ASP A 67 -7.92 21.15 12.85
CA ASP A 67 -7.05 22.32 12.84
C ASP A 67 -6.71 22.73 11.39
N VAL A 68 -6.73 24.03 11.13
CA VAL A 68 -6.48 24.62 9.80
C VAL A 68 -5.03 24.40 9.36
N SER A 69 -4.10 24.23 10.29
CA SER A 69 -2.68 23.93 10.02
C SER A 69 -2.45 22.64 9.20
N VAL A 70 -3.43 21.72 9.18
CA VAL A 70 -3.41 20.51 8.35
C VAL A 70 -3.46 20.83 6.85
N HIS A 71 -4.10 21.94 6.46
CA HIS A 71 -4.27 22.31 5.05
C HIS A 71 -2.97 22.72 4.36
N ASP A 72 -1.97 23.17 5.11
CA ASP A 72 -0.69 23.63 4.54
C ASP A 72 0.29 22.47 4.28
N MET A 73 0.03 21.28 4.82
CA MET A 73 0.85 20.10 4.58
C MET A 73 0.28 19.26 3.45
N ARG A 74 1.13 18.84 2.50
CA ARG A 74 0.78 17.90 1.43
C ARG A 74 0.66 16.47 1.96
N MET A 75 -0.25 16.22 2.89
CA MET A 75 -0.47 14.90 3.48
C MET A 75 -1.66 14.19 2.84
N ALA A 76 -1.54 12.89 2.62
CA ALA A 76 -2.64 12.04 2.19
C ALA A 76 -3.49 11.58 3.40
N LEU A 77 -4.20 12.52 4.01
CA LEU A 77 -5.01 12.29 5.22
C LEU A 77 -6.49 12.02 4.87
N TRP A 78 -7.01 10.90 5.37
CA TRP A 78 -8.39 10.44 5.18
C TRP A 78 -9.08 10.23 6.51
N PHE A 79 -10.30 10.76 6.65
CA PHE A 79 -11.06 10.70 7.89
C PHE A 79 -12.15 9.62 7.85
N PHE A 80 -12.27 8.88 8.94
CA PHE A 80 -13.31 7.88 9.17
C PHE A 80 -14.01 8.10 10.50
N GLU A 81 -15.29 7.75 10.56
CA GLU A 81 -16.07 7.79 11.81
C GLU A 81 -16.12 6.41 12.46
N TYR A 82 -16.15 6.39 13.79
CA TYR A 82 -16.43 5.19 14.55
C TYR A 82 -17.91 4.80 14.45
N ALA A 83 -18.22 3.84 13.59
CA ALA A 83 -19.59 3.33 13.46
C ALA A 83 -19.62 1.80 13.32
N LEU A 84 -20.55 1.18 14.04
CA LEU A 84 -20.83 -0.25 13.93
C LEU A 84 -21.36 -0.59 12.55
N GLY A 85 -20.81 -1.65 11.93
CA GLY A 85 -21.22 -2.13 10.61
C GLY A 85 -20.55 -1.46 9.42
N LEU A 86 -19.74 -0.41 9.61
CA LEU A 86 -19.02 0.25 8.50
C LEU A 86 -17.63 -0.34 8.22
N ALA A 87 -17.20 -1.36 8.97
CA ALA A 87 -15.85 -1.90 8.86
C ALA A 87 -15.51 -2.41 7.44
N GLU A 88 -16.47 -2.99 6.72
CA GLU A 88 -16.26 -3.49 5.36
C GLU A 88 -16.10 -2.36 4.34
N ASP A 89 -16.93 -1.31 4.46
CA ASP A 89 -16.84 -0.12 3.61
C ASP A 89 -15.54 0.65 3.86
N ILE A 90 -15.14 0.78 5.13
CA ILE A 90 -13.87 1.42 5.52
C ILE A 90 -12.69 0.62 4.98
N ALA A 91 -12.68 -0.71 5.14
CA ALA A 91 -11.63 -1.56 4.60
C ALA A 91 -11.52 -1.47 3.07
N THR A 92 -12.65 -1.39 2.36
CA THR A 92 -12.71 -1.20 0.91
C THR A 92 -12.12 0.16 0.51
N ARG A 93 -12.44 1.23 1.24
CA ARG A 93 -11.87 2.56 0.99
C ARG A 93 -10.38 2.62 1.28
N ILE A 94 -9.94 2.04 2.39
CA ILE A 94 -8.50 1.90 2.71
C ILE A 94 -7.78 1.23 1.54
N HIS A 95 -8.30 0.10 1.05
CA HIS A 95 -7.73 -0.60 -0.09
C HIS A 95 -7.64 0.28 -1.35
N GLN A 96 -8.71 1.03 -1.66
CA GLN A 96 -8.73 1.96 -2.79
C GLN A 96 -7.65 3.04 -2.65
N TYR A 97 -7.57 3.70 -1.50
CA TYR A 97 -6.57 4.75 -1.25
C TYR A 97 -5.14 4.20 -1.22
N THR A 98 -4.94 2.98 -0.73
CA THR A 98 -3.64 2.31 -0.80
C THR A 98 -3.24 2.05 -2.26
N ASN A 99 -4.18 1.61 -3.11
CA ASN A 99 -3.90 1.41 -4.53
C ASN A 99 -3.59 2.74 -5.24
N GLU A 100 -4.30 3.82 -4.91
CA GLU A 100 -3.99 5.17 -5.40
C GLU A 100 -2.59 5.62 -4.99
N TYR A 101 -2.18 5.36 -3.74
CA TYR A 101 -0.81 5.60 -3.28
C TYR A 101 0.22 4.84 -4.11
N LEU A 102 0.05 3.52 -4.29
CA LEU A 102 0.95 2.70 -5.09
C LEU A 102 1.00 3.20 -6.54
N ASP A 103 -0.13 3.60 -7.10
CA ASP A 103 -0.21 4.16 -8.43
C ASP A 103 0.51 5.51 -8.55
N ASN A 104 0.42 6.37 -7.55
CA ASN A 104 1.05 7.69 -7.56
C ASN A 104 2.57 7.61 -7.45
N ILE A 105 3.10 6.68 -6.63
CA ILE A 105 4.55 6.52 -6.47
C ILE A 105 5.18 5.71 -7.61
N THR A 106 4.41 4.92 -8.36
CA THR A 106 4.93 4.07 -9.43
C THR A 106 5.16 4.89 -10.71
N PRO A 107 6.39 4.95 -11.25
CA PRO A 107 6.68 5.68 -12.48
C PRO A 107 5.84 5.19 -13.68
N PRO A 108 5.47 6.06 -14.62
CA PRO A 108 4.51 5.75 -15.68
C PRO A 108 4.94 4.57 -16.57
N PHE A 109 6.23 4.46 -16.88
CA PHE A 109 6.74 3.33 -17.67
C PHE A 109 6.64 2.00 -16.90
N THR A 110 7.05 1.97 -15.63
CA THR A 110 6.95 0.78 -14.79
C THR A 110 5.50 0.34 -14.62
N LYS A 111 4.59 1.30 -14.42
CA LYS A 111 3.14 1.02 -14.35
C LYS A 111 2.66 0.37 -15.64
N ALA A 112 2.96 0.98 -16.80
CA ALA A 112 2.57 0.42 -18.10
C ALA A 112 3.18 -0.97 -18.33
N LEU A 113 4.42 -1.21 -17.90
CA LEU A 113 5.08 -2.51 -17.99
C LEU A 113 4.38 -3.57 -17.13
N PHE A 114 4.01 -3.25 -15.89
CA PHE A 114 3.27 -4.15 -15.01
C PHE A 114 1.87 -4.46 -15.55
N THR A 115 1.16 -3.45 -16.05
CA THR A 115 -0.14 -3.63 -16.73
C THR A 115 0.02 -4.54 -17.96
N TYR A 116 1.01 -4.26 -18.81
CA TYR A 116 1.30 -5.09 -19.98
C TYR A 116 1.63 -6.54 -19.61
N ALA A 117 2.40 -6.77 -18.55
CA ALA A 117 2.73 -8.12 -18.08
C ALA A 117 1.49 -8.88 -17.55
N LYS A 118 0.55 -8.18 -16.90
CA LYS A 118 -0.69 -8.76 -16.37
C LYS A 118 -1.74 -9.03 -17.45
N GLU A 119 -1.89 -8.13 -18.42
CA GLU A 119 -2.99 -8.14 -19.40
C GLU A 119 -2.57 -8.63 -20.79
N GLY A 120 -1.29 -8.51 -21.14
CA GLY A 120 -0.76 -8.72 -22.48
C GLY A 120 -0.81 -10.18 -22.91
N LYS A 121 -1.50 -10.45 -24.02
CA LYS A 121 -1.59 -11.78 -24.67
C LYS A 121 -0.91 -11.78 -26.05
N TYR A 122 0.32 -11.30 -26.14
CA TYR A 122 1.04 -11.27 -27.41
C TYR A 122 1.70 -12.61 -27.72
N THR A 123 1.41 -13.12 -28.91
CA THR A 123 2.04 -14.31 -29.49
C THR A 123 2.81 -13.94 -30.75
N PHE A 124 3.85 -14.70 -31.10
CA PHE A 124 4.69 -14.47 -32.30
C PHE A 124 5.51 -13.17 -32.29
N CYS A 125 5.90 -12.72 -31.10
CA CYS A 125 6.86 -11.62 -30.92
C CYS A 125 8.14 -12.14 -30.25
N THR A 126 9.26 -11.48 -30.49
CA THR A 126 10.44 -11.61 -29.62
C THR A 126 10.17 -10.91 -28.28
N PRO A 127 10.71 -11.38 -27.15
CA PRO A 127 11.64 -12.51 -27.00
C PRO A 127 11.00 -13.89 -27.20
N GLY A 128 11.72 -14.80 -27.86
CA GLY A 128 11.21 -16.14 -28.23
C GLY A 128 10.93 -17.08 -27.05
N HIS A 129 11.30 -16.71 -25.82
CA HIS A 129 10.92 -17.47 -24.63
C HIS A 129 9.47 -17.23 -24.19
N MET A 130 8.81 -16.18 -24.69
CA MET A 130 7.37 -15.90 -24.56
C MET A 130 6.83 -16.09 -23.13
N ALA A 131 7.18 -15.17 -22.22
CA ALA A 131 6.81 -15.23 -20.80
C ALA A 131 7.25 -16.53 -20.07
N GLY A 132 8.21 -17.24 -20.65
CA GLY A 132 8.78 -18.46 -20.09
C GLY A 132 8.22 -19.76 -20.67
N THR A 133 7.29 -19.67 -21.62
CA THR A 133 6.74 -20.82 -22.36
C THR A 133 7.82 -21.74 -22.94
N ALA A 134 8.92 -21.17 -23.46
CA ALA A 134 10.01 -21.99 -24.01
C ALA A 134 10.82 -22.73 -22.91
N TYR A 135 10.99 -22.13 -21.74
CA TYR A 135 11.71 -22.76 -20.63
C TYR A 135 10.98 -24.02 -20.14
N GLN A 136 9.64 -24.01 -20.17
CA GLN A 136 8.81 -25.15 -19.79
C GLN A 136 8.87 -26.34 -20.78
N LYS A 137 9.69 -26.27 -21.84
CA LYS A 137 9.84 -27.35 -22.83
C LYS A 137 11.04 -28.27 -22.58
N SER A 138 11.84 -28.04 -21.53
CA SER A 138 12.92 -28.95 -21.14
C SER A 138 13.07 -29.04 -19.62
N PRO A 139 13.50 -30.20 -19.06
CA PRO A 139 13.67 -30.33 -17.61
C PRO A 139 14.61 -29.29 -16.98
N PRO A 140 15.79 -28.97 -17.56
CA PRO A 140 16.63 -27.88 -17.03
C PRO A 140 15.98 -26.50 -17.16
N GLY A 141 15.18 -26.27 -18.20
CA GLY A 141 14.46 -25.02 -18.39
C GLY A 141 13.38 -24.78 -17.34
N CYS A 142 12.66 -25.82 -16.92
CA CYS A 142 11.71 -25.72 -15.80
C CYS A 142 12.41 -25.28 -14.52
N LEU A 143 13.55 -25.90 -14.17
CA LEU A 143 14.33 -25.51 -12.99
C LEU A 143 14.78 -24.04 -13.05
N PHE A 144 15.21 -23.58 -14.22
CA PHE A 144 15.60 -22.18 -14.43
C PHE A 144 14.41 -21.23 -14.28
N TYR A 145 13.26 -21.57 -14.89
CA TYR A 145 12.06 -20.77 -14.79
C TYR A 145 11.56 -20.69 -13.36
N ASP A 146 11.48 -21.82 -12.66
CA ASP A 146 11.05 -21.89 -11.27
C ASP A 146 11.99 -21.07 -10.37
N PHE A 147 13.31 -21.13 -10.59
CA PHE A 147 14.26 -20.33 -9.83
C PHE A 147 14.03 -18.81 -9.96
N LEU A 148 13.72 -18.31 -11.16
CA LEU A 148 13.52 -16.88 -11.41
C LEU A 148 12.08 -16.41 -11.15
N ALA A 149 11.09 -17.25 -11.44
CA ALA A 149 9.67 -16.94 -11.27
C ALA A 149 9.19 -17.15 -9.83
N ALA A 150 9.88 -17.97 -9.02
CA ALA A 150 9.55 -18.18 -7.62
C ALA A 150 10.22 -17.17 -6.66
N ILE A 151 10.69 -16.02 -7.14
CA ILE A 151 11.08 -14.92 -6.25
C ILE A 151 9.77 -14.22 -5.83
N PRO A 152 9.39 -14.29 -4.54
CA PRO A 152 8.16 -13.68 -4.02
C PRO A 152 8.18 -12.15 -4.05
#